data_AF-A0A0Q1B038-F1
#
_entry.id   AF-A0A0Q1B038-F1
#
_cell.length_a   1.000
_cell.length_b   1.000
_cell.length_c   1.000
_cell.angle_alpha   90.00
_cell.angle_beta   90.00
_cell.angle_gamma   90.00
#
_symmetry.space_group_name_H-M   'P 1'
#
loop_
_entity.id
_entity.type
_entity.pdbx_description
1 polymer ?
#
loop_
_entity_poly.entity_id
_entity_poly.type
_entity_poly.pdbx_seq_one_letter_code
_entity_poly.pdbx_strand_id
1 'polypeptide(L)' 'MRVIHVSLENLMDEESLQLSLFEDRTKERALAKAMDAIRDKFGPNALLRAVSYTPGSVARIRNGYIGGHQS' A
#
# COMPACT_ATOMS: atom_id res chain seq x y z
N MET A 1 13.12 -16.66 -7.15
CA MET A 1 12.06 -15.72 -6.73
C MET A 1 11.19 -16.43 -5.69
N ARG A 2 11.05 -15.89 -4.47
CA ARG A 2 10.17 -16.48 -3.45
C ARG A 2 8.81 -15.82 -3.55
N VAL A 3 7.77 -16.60 -3.81
CA VAL A 3 6.39 -16.11 -3.92
C VAL A 3 5.66 -16.55 -2.67
N ILE A 4 5.05 -15.60 -1.95
CA ILE A 4 4.20 -15.87 -0.80
C ILE A 4 2.81 -15.40 -1.21
N HIS A 5 1.84 -16.30 -1.17
CA HIS A 5 0.43 -15.96 -1.39
C HIS A 5 -0.20 -15.56 -0.06
N VAL A 6 -0.91 -14.44 -0.06
CA VAL A 6 -1.69 -13.94 1.08
C VAL A 6 -3.11 -13.73 0.58
N SER A 7 -4.08 -14.34 1.26
CA SER A 7 -5.51 -14.13 1.05
C SER A 7 -6.11 -13.43 2.26
N LEU A 8 -7.11 -12.59 2.03
CA LEU A 8 -7.87 -11.90 3.07
C LEU A 8 -9.33 -12.35 2.95
N GLU A 9 -9.93 -12.72 4.08
CA GLU A 9 -11.36 -13.03 4.20
C GLU A 9 -12.03 -11.97 5.09
N ASN A 10 -13.37 -11.85 4.99
CA ASN A 10 -14.18 -10.90 5.77
C ASN A 10 -13.82 -9.42 5.58
N LEU A 11 -13.65 -8.96 4.34
CA LEU A 11 -13.60 -7.52 4.06
C LEU A 11 -14.93 -6.88 4.47
N MET A 12 -14.87 -5.85 5.30
CA MET A 12 -15.99 -5.02 5.70
C MET A 12 -15.80 -3.60 5.17
N ASP A 13 -16.91 -2.90 4.91
CA ASP A 13 -16.87 -1.52 4.44
C ASP A 13 -16.20 -0.59 5.45
N GLU A 14 -15.49 0.41 4.94
CA GLU A 14 -14.66 1.32 5.75
C GLU A 14 -15.46 2.11 6.81
N GLU A 15 -16.79 2.18 6.64
CA GLU A 15 -17.74 2.86 7.53
C GLU A 15 -17.90 2.16 8.88
N SER A 16 -17.57 0.85 9.01
CA SER A 16 -17.50 0.18 10.30
C SER A 16 -16.17 0.51 10.99
N LEU A 17 -16.01 1.77 11.39
CA LEU A 17 -14.86 2.23 12.16
C LEU A 17 -14.92 1.66 13.58
N GLN A 18 -14.04 0.69 13.87
CA GLN A 18 -13.81 0.28 15.24
C GLN A 18 -13.09 1.41 15.98
N LEU A 19 -13.80 2.06 16.91
CA LEU A 19 -13.21 3.04 17.80
C LEU A 19 -12.27 2.32 18.78
N SER A 20 -11.02 2.75 18.84
CA SER A 20 -10.07 2.32 19.86
C SER A 20 -10.04 3.34 20.98
N LEU A 21 -10.17 2.91 22.23
CA LEU A 21 -10.04 3.77 23.41
C LEU A 21 -8.59 4.24 23.62
N PHE A 22 -7.62 3.56 23.02
CA PHE A 22 -6.20 3.78 23.27
C PHE A 22 -5.46 4.38 22.07
N GLU A 23 -6.10 4.44 20.90
CA GLU A 23 -5.42 4.82 19.65
C GLU A 23 -6.30 5.74 18.80
N ASP A 24 -5.80 6.95 18.53
CA ASP A 24 -6.35 7.82 17.50
C ASP A 24 -5.70 7.50 16.15
N ARG A 25 -6.42 6.71 15.33
CA ARG A 25 -5.98 6.27 13.99
C ARG A 25 -6.41 7.23 12.89
N THR A 26 -6.98 8.39 13.22
CA THR A 26 -7.57 9.32 12.23
C THR A 26 -6.53 9.85 11.26
N LYS A 27 -5.35 10.24 11.78
CA LYS A 27 -4.24 10.76 10.95
C LYS A 27 -3.68 9.71 9.99
N GLU A 28 -3.50 8.48 10.49
CA GLU A 28 -2.98 7.38 9.67
C GLU A 28 -3.95 7.01 8.54
N ARG A 29 -5.25 7.03 8.83
CA ARG A 29 -6.29 6.83 7.80
C ARG A 29 -6.33 7.93 6.77
N ALA A 30 -6.29 9.20 7.20
CA ALA A 30 -6.26 10.33 6.28
C ALA A 30 -5.04 10.25 5.35
N LEU A 31 -3.88 9.86 5.88
CA LEU A 31 -2.67 9.60 5.09
C LEU A 31 -2.87 8.44 4.10
N ALA A 32 -3.42 7.31 4.54
CA ALA A 32 -3.69 6.16 3.68
C ALA A 32 -4.62 6.54 2.51
N LYS A 33 -5.73 7.23 2.80
CA LYS A 33 -6.65 7.75 1.76
C LYS A 33 -5.97 8.67 0.77
N ALA A 34 -5.13 9.59 1.26
CA ALA A 34 -4.38 10.49 0.39
C ALA A 34 -3.39 9.71 -0.51
N MET A 35 -2.70 8.72 0.04
CA MET A 35 -1.80 7.85 -0.71
C MET A 35 -2.54 7.05 -1.79
N ASP A 36 -3.70 6.50 -1.46
CA ASP A 36 -4.50 5.71 -2.40
C ASP A 36 -5.06 6.59 -3.51
N ALA A 37 -5.60 7.76 -3.19
CA ALA A 37 -6.09 8.72 -4.19
C ALA A 37 -5.02 9.15 -5.21
N ILE A 38 -3.77 9.33 -4.75
CA ILE A 38 -2.66 9.66 -5.67
C ILE A 38 -2.32 8.44 -6.54
N ARG A 39 -2.33 7.21 -5.99
CA ARG A 39 -2.05 5.98 -6.76
C ARG A 39 -3.14 5.66 -7.78
N ASP A 40 -4.40 5.90 -7.43
CA ASP A 40 -5.53 5.70 -8.35
C ASP A 40 -5.43 6.66 -9.54
N LYS A 41 -4.97 7.90 -9.29
CA LYS A 41 -4.83 8.92 -10.32
C LYS A 41 -3.57 8.78 -11.19
N PHE A 42 -2.43 8.46 -10.58
CA PHE A 42 -1.11 8.51 -11.25
C PHE A 42 -0.45 7.14 -11.40
N GLY A 43 -1.12 6.07 -10.96
CA GLY A 43 -0.64 4.71 -10.99
C GLY A 43 0.05 4.27 -9.69
N PRO A 44 0.19 2.94 -9.48
CA PRO A 44 0.69 2.35 -8.23
C PRO A 44 2.12 2.78 -7.87
N ASN A 45 2.88 3.24 -8.86
CA ASN A 45 4.28 3.64 -8.74
C ASN A 45 4.47 5.14 -8.47
N ALA A 46 3.39 5.92 -8.41
CA ALA A 46 3.46 7.37 -8.19
C ALA A 46 4.05 7.77 -6.83
N LEU A 47 3.91 6.91 -5.82
CA LEU A 47 4.50 7.12 -4.50
C LEU A 47 4.83 5.81 -3.78
N LEU A 48 6.02 5.78 -3.18
CA LEU A 48 6.55 4.64 -2.43
C LEU A 48 6.84 5.04 -0.99
N ARG A 49 6.56 4.14 -0.05
CA ARG A 49 6.94 4.34 1.36
C ARG A 49 8.46 4.39 1.48
N ALA A 50 8.99 5.18 2.43
CA ALA A 50 10.43 5.30 2.68
C ALA A 50 11.16 3.94 2.83
N VAL A 51 10.52 2.98 3.50
CA VAL A 51 11.05 1.60 3.65
C VAL A 51 11.33 0.90 2.31
N SER A 52 10.65 1.32 1.25
CA SER A 52 10.81 0.81 -0.11
C SER A 52 12.13 1.25 -0.77
N TYR A 53 12.80 2.24 -0.19
CA TYR A 53 14.11 2.74 -0.63
C TYR A 53 15.27 2.08 0.12
N THR A 54 15.00 1.22 1.10
CA THR A 54 16.06 0.50 1.78
C THR A 54 16.76 -0.48 0.81
N PRO A 55 18.08 -0.74 0.96
CA PRO A 55 18.84 -1.57 0.03
C PRO A 55 18.30 -3.00 -0.15
N GLY A 56 17.61 -3.54 0.85
CA GLY A 56 16.98 -4.86 0.80
C GLY A 56 15.58 -4.89 0.16
N SER A 57 15.02 -3.74 -0.23
CA SER A 57 13.67 -3.67 -0.77
C SER A 57 13.62 -4.02 -2.26
N VAL A 58 12.69 -4.91 -2.61
CA VAL A 58 12.39 -5.27 -4.01
C VAL A 58 11.36 -4.34 -4.65
N ALA A 59 10.78 -3.38 -3.91
CA ALA A 59 9.69 -2.54 -4.39
C ALA A 59 10.12 -1.66 -5.58
N ARG A 60 11.32 -1.07 -5.52
CA ARG A 60 11.88 -0.29 -6.65
C ARG A 60 12.25 -1.16 -7.83
N ILE A 61 12.76 -2.36 -7.58
CA ILE A 61 13.06 -3.33 -8.63
C ILE A 61 11.74 -3.66 -9.36
N ARG A 62 10.67 -3.97 -8.61
CA ARG A 62 9.31 -4.22 -9.14
C ARG A 62 8.69 -3.03 -9.88
N ASN A 63 8.98 -1.80 -9.46
CA ASN A 63 8.51 -0.58 -10.14
C ASN A 63 9.00 -0.50 -11.60
N GLY A 64 10.17 -1.06 -11.91
CA GLY A 64 10.67 -1.15 -13.29
C GLY A 64 10.00 -2.22 -14.17
N TYR A 65 9.05 -3.01 -13.64
CA TYR A 65 8.31 -3.99 -14.42
C TYR A 65 6.90 -3.45 -14.71
N ILE A 66 6.53 -3.37 -15.99
CA ILE A 66 5.16 -3.05 -16.41
C ILE A 66 4.43 -4.39 -16.58
N GLY A 67 3.39 -4.63 -15.77
CA GLY A 67 2.57 -5.84 -15.88
C GLY A 67 3.30 -7.17 -15.59
N GLY A 68 4.45 -7.14 -14.91
CA GLY A 68 5.25 -8.34 -14.63
C GLY A 68 6.27 -8.69 -15.71
N HIS A 69 6.42 -7.85 -16.74
CA HIS A 69 7.52 -7.93 -17.71
C HIS A 69 8.41 -6.70 -17.62
N GLN A 70 9.70 -6.93 -17.84
CA GLN A 70 10.68 -5.86 -17.89
C GLN A 70 10.43 -5.09 -19.19
N SER A 71 10.24 -3.78 -19.10
CA SER A 71 10.22 -2.87 -20.24
C SER A 71 11.60 -2.75 -20.87
#